data_AF-A0A1I7F577-F1
#
_entry.id   AF-A0A1I7F577-F1
#
_cell.length_a   1.000
_cell.length_b   1.000
_cell.length_c   1.000
_cell.angle_alpha   90.00
_cell.angle_beta   90.00
_cell.angle_gamma   90.00
#
_symmetry.space_group_name_H-M   'P 1'
#
loop_
_entity.id
_entity.type
_entity.pdbx_description
1 polymer ?
#
loop_
_entity_poly.entity_id
_entity_poly.type
_entity_poly.pdbx_seq_one_letter_code
_entity_poly.pdbx_strand_id
1 'polypeptide(L)' 'MSKQYDKEFKENAVRYYHEHKNLNMKRCATNLGIAASTLGDWVKKADINDGEVPTRGSGNY' A
#
# COMPACT_ATOMS: atom_id res chain seq x y z
N MET A 1 17.32 -7.94 -2.60
CA MET A 1 16.68 -6.94 -3.49
C MET A 1 15.42 -6.44 -2.84
N SER A 2 15.30 -5.14 -2.57
CA SER A 2 14.02 -4.53 -2.20
C SER A 2 13.13 -4.51 -3.43
N LYS A 3 12.02 -5.28 -3.44
CA LYS A 3 10.98 -5.12 -4.45
C LYS A 3 10.46 -3.69 -4.34
N GLN A 4 10.84 -2.84 -5.27
CA GLN A 4 10.24 -1.52 -5.40
C GLN A 4 8.94 -1.70 -6.17
N TYR A 5 7.85 -1.26 -5.55
CA TYR A 5 6.56 -1.15 -6.21
C TYR A 5 6.37 0.29 -6.66
N ASP A 6 5.84 0.46 -7.86
CA ASP A 6 5.53 1.76 -8.44
C ASP A 6 4.48 2.49 -7.60
N LYS A 7 4.46 3.84 -7.66
CA LYS A 7 3.50 4.68 -6.94
C LYS A 7 2.07 4.25 -7.24
N GLU A 8 1.77 4.06 -8.52
CA GLU A 8 0.46 3.64 -9.01
C GLU A 8 0.03 2.29 -8.43
N PHE A 9 0.94 1.31 -8.34
CA PHE A 9 0.62 0.01 -7.74
C PHE A 9 0.25 0.15 -6.26
N LYS A 10 0.95 1.01 -5.52
CA LYS A 10 0.70 1.22 -4.09
C LYS A 10 -0.65 1.88 -3.84
N GLU A 11 -0.96 2.90 -4.62
CA GLU A 11 -2.24 3.63 -4.52
C GLU A 11 -3.40 2.73 -4.94
N ASN A 12 -3.24 1.95 -6.01
CA ASN A 12 -4.21 0.96 -6.42
C ASN A 12 -4.42 -0.12 -5.35
N ALA A 13 -3.36 -0.57 -4.68
CA ALA A 13 -3.44 -1.54 -3.59
C ALA A 13 -4.22 -0.98 -2.38
N VAL A 14 -3.96 0.28 -2.02
CA VAL A 14 -4.71 0.98 -0.96
C VAL A 14 -6.17 1.14 -1.35
N ARG A 15 -6.46 1.64 -2.55
CA ARG A 15 -7.84 1.78 -3.06
C ARG A 15 -8.57 0.44 -3.06
N TYR A 16 -7.93 -0.63 -3.52
CA TYR A 16 -8.48 -1.98 -3.50
C TYR A 16 -8.88 -2.42 -2.08
N TYR A 17 -8.06 -2.11 -1.07
CA TYR A 17 -8.40 -2.37 0.33
C TYR A 17 -9.59 -1.53 0.81
N HIS A 18 -9.69 -0.25 0.44
CA HIS A 18 -10.82 0.60 0.81
C HIS A 18 -12.13 0.16 0.15
N GLU A 19 -12.10 -0.23 -1.12
CA GLU A 19 -13.24 -0.78 -1.86
C GLU A 19 -13.67 -2.14 -1.30
N HIS A 20 -12.70 -2.93 -0.83
CA HIS A 20 -12.93 -4.26 -0.27
C HIS A 20 -12.72 -4.28 1.24
N LYS A 21 -13.24 -3.30 1.99
CA LYS A 21 -13.23 -3.32 3.46
C LYS A 21 -13.93 -4.55 4.05
N ASN A 22 -14.79 -5.19 3.26
CA ASN A 22 -15.46 -6.45 3.58
C ASN A 22 -14.47 -7.63 3.65
N LEU A 23 -13.35 -7.54 2.93
CA LEU A 23 -12.27 -8.51 2.94
C LEU A 23 -11.24 -8.14 4.01
N ASN A 24 -10.71 -9.15 4.69
CA ASN A 24 -9.61 -8.95 5.64
C ASN A 24 -8.36 -8.45 4.89
N MET A 25 -7.64 -7.48 5.47
CA MET A 25 -6.35 -6.94 4.98
C MET A 25 -5.40 -8.06 4.49
N LYS A 26 -5.33 -9.19 5.20
CA LYS A 26 -4.51 -10.33 4.80
C LYS A 26 -4.93 -10.92 3.46
N ARG A 27 -6.24 -11.09 3.22
CA ARG A 27 -6.76 -11.59 1.94
C ARG A 27 -6.48 -10.59 0.81
N CYS A 28 -6.68 -9.29 1.05
CA CYS A 28 -6.36 -8.27 0.05
C CYS A 28 -4.87 -8.31 -0.33
N ALA A 29 -3.99 -8.41 0.67
CA ALA A 29 -2.55 -8.53 0.43
C ALA A 29 -2.19 -9.81 -0.34
N THR A 30 -2.82 -10.96 -0.01
CA THR A 30 -2.64 -12.21 -0.76
C THR A 30 -3.09 -12.07 -2.22
N ASN A 31 -4.25 -11.46 -2.48
CA ASN A 31 -4.75 -11.23 -3.85
C ASN A 31 -3.81 -10.32 -4.66
N LEU A 32 -3.20 -9.34 -4.00
CA LEU A 32 -2.25 -8.40 -4.61
C LEU A 32 -0.81 -8.96 -4.69
N GLY A 33 -0.56 -10.16 -4.14
CA GLY A 33 0.78 -10.77 -4.13
C GLY A 33 1.80 -10.04 -3.23
N ILE A 34 1.34 -9.30 -2.22
CA ILE A 34 2.17 -8.53 -1.29
C ILE A 34 2.02 -9.02 0.16
N ALA A 35 2.94 -8.61 1.02
CA ALA A 35 2.81 -8.87 2.45
C ALA A 35 1.72 -7.97 3.07
N ALA A 36 0.97 -8.51 4.03
CA ALA A 36 -0.08 -7.76 4.72
C ALA A 36 0.47 -6.54 5.50
N SER A 37 1.70 -6.64 6.02
CA SER A 37 2.41 -5.51 6.62
C SER A 37 2.68 -4.39 5.61
N THR A 38 3.08 -4.75 4.39
CA THR A 38 3.32 -3.79 3.30
C THR A 38 2.04 -3.03 2.94
N LEU A 39 0.91 -3.73 2.84
CA LEU A 39 -0.38 -3.09 2.59
C LEU A 39 -0.78 -2.16 3.74
N GLY A 40 -0.61 -2.60 4.98
CA GLY A 40 -0.89 -1.78 6.17
C GLY A 40 -0.04 -0.50 6.23
N ASP A 41 1.24 -0.57 5.87
CA ASP A 41 2.11 0.60 5.80
C ASP A 41 1.67 1.59 4.71
N TRP A 42 1.20 1.08 3.56
CA TRP A 42 0.70 1.94 2.48
C TRP A 42 -0.61 2.62 2.85
N VAL A 43 -1.54 1.91 3.48
CA VAL A 43 -2.80 2.49 3.96
C VAL A 43 -2.53 3.61 4.96
N LYS A 44 -1.62 3.40 5.93
CA LYS A 44 -1.23 4.46 6.88
C LYS A 44 -0.60 5.65 6.19
N LYS A 45 0.27 5.41 5.20
CA LYS A 45 0.92 6.48 4.45
C LYS A 45 -0.06 7.26 3.58
N ALA A 46 -1.02 6.59 2.96
CA ALA A 46 -2.10 7.22 2.22
C ALA A 46 -2.93 8.10 3.16
N ASP A 47 -3.29 7.60 4.34
CA ASP A 47 -4.04 8.37 5.34
C ASP A 47 -3.31 9.66 5.78
N ILE A 48 -1.98 9.60 5.90
CA ILE A 48 -1.14 10.75 6.27
C ILE A 48 -0.94 11.74 5.11
N ASN A 49 -0.87 11.27 3.86
CA ASN A 49 -0.59 12.11 2.68
C ASN A 49 -1.83 12.30 1.78
N ASP A 50 -3.03 12.38 2.36
CA ASP A 50 -4.28 12.69 1.64
C ASP A 50 -4.58 11.74 0.45
N GLY A 51 -4.27 10.46 0.63
CA GLY A 51 -4.46 9.41 -0.38
C GLY A 51 -3.19 9.02 -1.16
N GLU A 52 -2.09 9.75 -1.03
CA GLU A 52 -0.85 9.42 -1.74
C GLU A 52 0.02 8.43 -0.96
N VAL A 53 0.57 7.42 -1.66
CA VAL A 53 1.56 6.52 -1.05
C VAL A 53 2.96 6.90 -1.55
N PRO A 54 3.76 7.64 -0.76
CA PRO A 54 5.10 8.03 -1.18
C PRO A 54 5.97 6.80 -1.44
N THR A 55 6.43 6.67 -2.68
CA THR A 55 7.55 5.80 -3.06
C THR A 55 8.81 6.38 -2.43
N ARG A 56 9.57 5.58 -1.65
CA ARG A 56 10.81 6.04 -0.98
C ARG A 56 11.70 6.73 -2.02
N GLY A 57 11.75 8.05 -1.95
CA GLY A 57 12.49 8.92 -2.86
C GLY A 57 12.64 10.37 -2.36
N SER A 58 12.30 10.68 -1.10
CA SER A 58 12.45 12.04 -0.55
C SER A 58 12.74 12.05 0.95
N GLY A 59 13.69 11.22 1.39
CA GLY A 59 14.14 11.21 2.77
C GLY A 59 15.55 10.68 2.88
N ASN A 60 16.51 11.59 2.68
CA ASN A 60 17.90 11.39 3.11
C ASN A 60 17.92 11.03 4.59
N TYR A 61 18.65 9.97 4.92
CA TYR A 61 19.40 9.85 6.17
C TYR A 61 20.82 9.45 5.83
#